data_AF-A0A418F8U9-F1
#
_entry.id   AF-A0A418F8U9-F1
#
_cell.length_a   1.000
_cell.length_b   1.000
_cell.length_c   1.000
_cell.angle_alpha   90.00
_cell.angle_beta   90.00
_cell.angle_gamma   90.00
#
_symmetry.space_group_name_H-M   'P 1'
#
loop_
_entity.id
_entity.type
_entity.pdbx_description
1 polymer ?
#
loop_
_entity_poly.entity_id
_entity_poly.type
_entity_poly.pdbx_seq_one_letter_code
_entity_poly.pdbx_strand_id
1 'polypeptide(L)'
;MPSQLPTQLDDRRVEVGRTGLQPSELQALSDKLKHKQSDTGGLLSYTAKKRRSIDKYIEEASESDAKASSDMMTFLMVMSERDANREEMRYERQQKTDRLREERVEKADRLREERVEKADRDREARRDELQLRRRRSLTYDEKMDILWLQSALRKEHVTNVSVAIARLLGRSPKTVKAVLAEWLATGDLSVVDPPSNTKYHKARVPNIHAVRATVRSFIRDRSVTRTRTVGKDVLAHLLENGVVVVDPCCPKDYAACLRAVQVFLSRQGYERGKRKGTISYRMTKAHEEARDAYVALMVPTVTHAPRRPVVYLDESFIHHHYSRHADSLYDPTDDATTKPKHKGRRYCFVAGILDDGSDVSHLLGLDIFVGGKKNGKKVEDYHSMFNHDYFVDWFKKLLDEVEELGWGSAVFVMDNAKYHKGKPVDTPKGNWKKCDMYQACVDLKLPDVSPDDLKTTIWKKLKKYVEDNVQPVVVSMAEARGHHVMYAAPGFSELQPIELVWANVKGTVGRAYTSTTTFKDVLHRLESAFYELDSEVIQSTIASSTTKLLKLDSALRKAEDAAATSNNEGGDSDTSDGEDMSSSSDCSSSSDIDD
;
A
#
# COMPACT_ATOMS: atom_id res chain seq x y z
N MET A 1 -53.34 31.23 28.09
CA MET A 1 -53.95 32.11 29.10
C MET A 1 -55.22 31.44 29.63
N PRO A 2 -55.31 31.06 30.92
CA PRO A 2 -54.21 30.72 31.85
C PRO A 2 -53.57 29.39 31.35
N SER A 3 -53.27 28.29 32.06
CA SER A 3 -52.97 27.89 33.46
C SER A 3 -51.99 26.70 33.33
N GLN A 4 -51.11 26.28 34.24
CA GLN A 4 -50.83 26.44 35.69
C GLN A 4 -51.17 25.23 36.59
N LEU A 5 -50.07 24.57 37.01
CA LEU A 5 -49.82 23.77 38.23
C LEU A 5 -49.92 24.67 39.51
N PRO A 6 -49.61 24.25 40.78
CA PRO A 6 -49.03 22.98 41.29
C PRO A 6 -49.68 22.49 42.65
N THR A 7 -48.85 21.88 43.52
CA THR A 7 -48.96 21.66 45.01
C THR A 7 -49.47 20.25 45.41
N GLN A 8 -48.74 19.31 46.06
CA GLN A 8 -47.70 19.22 47.12
C GLN A 8 -48.19 19.19 48.60
N LEU A 9 -47.70 18.17 49.34
CA LEU A 9 -47.43 18.10 50.81
C LEU A 9 -48.61 18.38 51.80
N ASP A 10 -48.87 17.66 52.90
CA ASP A 10 -48.06 16.73 53.73
C ASP A 10 -48.92 16.03 54.83
N ASP A 11 -48.30 15.04 55.49
CA ASP A 11 -48.34 14.64 56.91
C ASP A 11 -49.58 14.05 57.65
N ARG A 12 -49.25 13.07 58.52
CA ARG A 12 -49.89 12.58 59.75
C ARG A 12 -51.41 12.29 59.81
N ARG A 13 -51.74 10.99 59.84
CA ARG A 13 -52.68 10.41 60.82
C ARG A 13 -52.21 9.07 61.38
N VAL A 14 -52.43 8.88 62.68
CA VAL A 14 -52.18 7.63 63.42
C VAL A 14 -53.51 6.88 63.56
N GLU A 15 -53.54 5.61 63.20
CA GLU A 15 -54.67 4.72 63.53
C GLU A 15 -54.29 3.76 64.65
N VAL A 16 -55.19 3.60 65.63
CA VAL A 16 -54.96 2.83 66.85
C VAL A 16 -55.56 1.43 66.69
N GLY A 17 -54.78 0.41 67.08
CA GLY A 17 -55.19 -0.99 66.99
C GLY A 17 -56.41 -1.35 67.86
N ARG A 18 -57.15 -2.39 67.45
CA ARG A 18 -58.46 -2.81 67.99
C ARG A 18 -58.50 -3.18 69.50
N THR A 19 -57.39 -3.12 70.22
CA THR A 19 -57.32 -3.36 71.68
C THR A 19 -57.17 -2.08 72.52
N GLY A 20 -56.95 -0.90 71.91
CA GLY A 20 -57.01 0.39 72.60
C GLY A 20 -55.90 0.71 73.61
N LEU A 21 -54.86 -0.12 73.70
CA LEU A 21 -53.69 0.05 74.58
C LEU A 21 -52.43 0.44 73.78
N GLN A 22 -51.50 1.14 74.42
CA GLN A 22 -50.23 1.55 73.78
C GLN A 22 -49.27 0.35 73.61
N PRO A 23 -48.36 0.36 72.61
CA PRO A 23 -47.46 -0.77 72.34
C PRO A 23 -46.60 -1.22 73.54
N SER A 24 -46.23 -0.29 74.42
CA SER A 24 -45.50 -0.57 75.67
C SER A 24 -46.25 -1.46 76.65
N GLU A 25 -47.58 -1.44 76.63
CA GLU A 25 -48.44 -2.20 77.57
C GLU A 25 -48.63 -3.65 77.09
N LEU A 26 -48.65 -3.88 75.78
CA LEU A 26 -48.68 -5.22 75.18
C LEU A 26 -47.37 -5.99 75.45
N GLN A 27 -46.23 -5.31 75.39
CA GLN A 27 -44.93 -5.89 75.75
C GLN A 27 -44.94 -6.42 77.20
N ALA A 28 -45.41 -5.59 78.14
CA ALA A 28 -45.50 -5.91 79.57
C ALA A 28 -46.50 -7.04 79.91
N LEU A 29 -47.46 -7.31 79.01
CA LEU A 29 -48.36 -8.46 79.11
C LEU A 29 -47.72 -9.76 78.56
N SER A 30 -46.94 -9.67 77.49
CA SER A 30 -46.20 -10.81 76.93
C SER A 30 -45.24 -11.41 77.95
N ASP A 31 -44.48 -10.57 78.64
CA ASP A 31 -43.45 -11.04 79.59
C ASP A 31 -44.05 -11.57 80.90
N LYS A 32 -45.26 -11.13 81.28
CA LYS A 32 -46.05 -11.74 82.36
C LYS A 32 -46.63 -13.11 82.00
N LEU A 33 -46.93 -13.37 80.72
CA LEU A 33 -47.43 -14.67 80.25
C LEU A 33 -46.32 -15.72 80.12
N LYS A 34 -45.13 -15.33 79.62
CA LYS A 34 -43.96 -16.24 79.51
C LYS A 34 -43.50 -16.80 80.86
N HIS A 35 -43.77 -16.12 81.97
CA HIS A 35 -43.34 -16.51 83.32
C HIS A 35 -44.27 -17.49 84.04
N LYS A 36 -45.34 -18.03 83.40
CA LYS A 36 -46.38 -18.77 84.12
C LYS A 36 -47.01 -19.98 83.43
N GLN A 37 -46.18 -20.88 82.89
CA GLN A 37 -46.58 -22.29 82.74
C GLN A 37 -45.38 -23.25 82.86
N SER A 38 -45.14 -23.70 84.10
CA SER A 38 -44.26 -24.83 84.42
C SER A 38 -44.99 -26.17 84.26
N ASP A 39 -44.21 -27.22 84.01
CA ASP A 39 -44.49 -28.66 84.20
C ASP A 39 -45.93 -29.12 84.47
N THR A 40 -46.47 -29.94 83.55
CA THR A 40 -46.87 -31.32 83.90
C THR A 40 -47.10 -32.15 82.64
N GLY A 41 -46.48 -33.34 82.56
CA GLY A 41 -46.67 -34.27 81.44
C GLY A 41 -47.97 -35.05 81.59
N GLY A 42 -48.90 -34.89 80.65
CA GLY A 42 -50.16 -35.65 80.56
C GLY A 42 -50.42 -36.13 79.13
N LEU A 43 -50.84 -37.38 78.95
CA LEU A 43 -51.04 -37.97 77.62
C LEU A 43 -52.20 -37.32 76.85
N LEU A 44 -51.95 -36.91 75.61
CA LEU A 44 -52.99 -36.50 74.66
C LEU A 44 -53.93 -37.67 74.33
N SER A 45 -55.23 -37.39 74.34
CA SER A 45 -56.28 -38.39 74.14
C SER A 45 -56.33 -38.94 72.71
N TYR A 46 -56.94 -40.13 72.58
CA TYR A 46 -57.12 -40.85 71.30
C TYR A 46 -57.73 -39.97 70.19
N THR A 47 -58.68 -39.09 70.54
CA THR A 47 -59.35 -38.18 69.61
C THR A 47 -58.40 -37.19 68.95
N ALA A 48 -57.36 -36.72 69.65
CA ALA A 48 -56.35 -35.82 69.11
C ALA A 48 -55.42 -36.51 68.11
N LYS A 49 -55.09 -37.80 68.35
CA LYS A 49 -54.29 -38.61 67.41
C LYS A 49 -55.05 -38.90 66.12
N LYS A 50 -56.37 -39.16 66.18
CA LYS A 50 -57.16 -39.52 65.01
C LYS A 50 -57.35 -38.36 64.01
N ARG A 51 -57.42 -37.10 64.46
CA ARG A 51 -57.50 -35.93 63.57
C ARG A 51 -56.22 -35.76 62.73
N ARG A 52 -55.04 -35.71 63.37
CA ARG A 52 -53.75 -35.57 62.67
C ARG A 52 -53.50 -36.62 61.58
N SER A 53 -54.07 -37.83 61.73
CA SER A 53 -53.97 -38.90 60.72
C SER A 53 -54.89 -38.70 59.50
N ILE A 54 -55.94 -37.89 59.62
CA ILE A 54 -56.84 -37.51 58.52
C ILE A 54 -56.28 -36.27 57.82
N ASP A 55 -55.86 -35.27 58.60
CA ASP A 55 -55.31 -34.01 58.08
C ASP A 55 -54.13 -34.27 57.11
N LYS A 56 -53.18 -35.13 57.50
CA LYS A 56 -52.04 -35.54 56.66
C LYS A 56 -52.45 -36.23 55.35
N TYR A 57 -53.53 -37.00 55.35
CA TYR A 57 -54.00 -37.72 54.16
C TYR A 57 -54.67 -36.78 53.15
N ILE A 58 -55.19 -35.64 53.62
CA ILE A 58 -55.75 -34.59 52.75
C ILE A 58 -54.63 -33.77 52.10
N GLU A 59 -53.56 -33.47 52.84
CA GLU A 59 -52.35 -32.82 52.29
C GLU A 59 -51.74 -33.64 51.15
N GLU A 60 -51.43 -34.92 51.39
CA GLU A 60 -50.80 -35.83 50.40
C GLU A 60 -51.70 -36.07 49.16
N ALA A 61 -53.02 -36.00 49.31
CA ALA A 61 -53.97 -36.05 48.19
C ALA A 61 -54.00 -34.75 47.36
N SER A 62 -53.76 -33.59 47.98
CA SER A 62 -53.78 -32.30 47.26
C SER A 62 -52.52 -32.05 46.43
N GLU A 63 -51.35 -32.47 46.91
CA GLU A 63 -50.08 -32.35 46.17
C GLU A 63 -50.04 -33.25 44.93
N SER A 64 -50.67 -34.42 44.99
CA SER A 64 -50.68 -35.38 43.88
C SER A 64 -51.61 -34.97 42.72
N ASP A 65 -52.78 -34.40 43.01
CA ASP A 65 -53.72 -33.92 41.99
C ASP A 65 -53.22 -32.63 41.29
N ALA A 66 -52.56 -31.75 42.05
CA ALA A 66 -51.86 -30.58 41.51
C ALA A 66 -50.73 -30.99 40.52
N LYS A 67 -49.97 -32.04 40.85
CA LYS A 67 -48.90 -32.55 39.98
C LYS A 67 -49.44 -33.17 38.69
N ALA A 68 -50.47 -34.00 38.77
CA ALA A 68 -51.10 -34.59 37.58
C ALA A 68 -51.62 -33.53 36.59
N SER A 69 -52.16 -32.43 37.13
CA SER A 69 -52.62 -31.28 36.33
C SER A 69 -51.46 -30.55 35.64
N SER A 70 -50.32 -30.38 36.32
CA SER A 70 -49.11 -29.75 35.76
C SER A 70 -48.50 -30.57 34.62
N ASP A 71 -48.40 -31.90 34.79
CA ASP A 71 -47.82 -32.80 33.79
C ASP A 71 -48.72 -32.87 32.52
N MET A 72 -50.05 -32.86 32.69
CA MET A 72 -51.00 -32.77 31.58
C MET A 72 -50.89 -31.44 30.80
N MET A 73 -50.76 -30.30 31.49
CA MET A 73 -50.62 -28.99 30.83
C MET A 73 -49.29 -28.89 30.06
N THR A 74 -48.22 -29.46 30.60
CA THR A 74 -46.91 -29.57 29.94
C THR A 74 -47.01 -30.42 28.67
N PHE A 75 -47.70 -31.56 28.71
CA PHE A 75 -47.91 -32.42 27.54
C PHE A 75 -48.72 -31.71 26.44
N LEU A 76 -49.77 -30.97 26.81
CA LEU A 76 -50.57 -30.20 25.85
C LEU A 76 -49.73 -29.13 25.14
N MET A 77 -48.89 -28.40 25.89
CA MET A 77 -48.00 -27.38 25.35
C MET A 77 -47.01 -27.96 24.33
N VAL A 78 -46.35 -29.09 24.65
CA VAL A 78 -45.43 -29.78 23.74
C VAL A 78 -46.14 -30.33 22.48
N MET A 79 -47.43 -30.68 22.56
CA MET A 79 -48.22 -30.99 21.36
C MET A 79 -48.50 -29.75 20.51
N SER A 80 -48.92 -28.64 21.12
CA SER A 80 -49.16 -27.37 20.41
C SER A 80 -47.91 -26.83 19.72
N GLU A 81 -46.74 -26.88 20.38
CA GLU A 81 -45.45 -26.52 19.77
C GLU A 81 -45.13 -27.44 18.57
N ARG A 82 -45.36 -28.75 18.69
CA ARG A 82 -45.09 -29.70 17.60
C ARG A 82 -45.98 -29.48 16.38
N ASP A 83 -47.24 -29.10 16.57
CA ASP A 83 -48.14 -28.78 15.45
C ASP A 83 -47.89 -27.38 14.87
N ALA A 84 -47.52 -26.39 15.68
CA ALA A 84 -47.03 -25.09 15.18
C ALA A 84 -45.78 -25.26 14.30
N ASN A 85 -44.77 -26.02 14.75
CA ASN A 85 -43.56 -26.31 13.99
C ASN A 85 -43.85 -27.11 12.69
N ARG A 86 -44.95 -27.87 12.63
CA ARG A 86 -45.42 -28.56 11.41
C ARG A 86 -46.09 -27.61 10.43
N GLU A 87 -46.81 -26.59 10.90
CA GLU A 87 -47.38 -25.57 10.02
C GLU A 87 -46.31 -24.62 9.50
N GLU A 88 -45.34 -24.23 10.33
CA GLU A 88 -44.16 -23.46 9.93
C GLU A 88 -43.37 -24.19 8.82
N MET A 89 -43.03 -25.48 9.02
CA MET A 89 -42.38 -26.32 8.00
C MET A 89 -43.21 -26.50 6.72
N ARG A 90 -44.53 -26.32 6.73
CA ARG A 90 -45.35 -26.28 5.51
C ARG A 90 -45.24 -24.91 4.84
N TYR A 91 -45.30 -23.84 5.61
CA TYR A 91 -45.21 -22.46 5.14
C TYR A 91 -43.82 -22.16 4.52
N GLU A 92 -42.73 -22.64 5.14
CA GLU A 92 -41.39 -22.58 4.56
C GLU A 92 -41.28 -23.31 3.22
N ARG A 93 -41.82 -24.53 3.12
CA ARG A 93 -41.83 -25.31 1.86
C ARG A 93 -42.63 -24.61 0.78
N GLN A 94 -43.75 -23.97 1.15
CA GLN A 94 -44.55 -23.18 0.22
C GLN A 94 -43.78 -21.95 -0.25
N GLN A 95 -43.24 -21.12 0.67
CA GLN A 95 -42.39 -19.98 0.32
C GLN A 95 -41.18 -20.37 -0.55
N LYS A 96 -40.56 -21.52 -0.31
CA LYS A 96 -39.43 -22.02 -1.11
C LYS A 96 -39.88 -22.44 -2.52
N THR A 97 -41.07 -23.01 -2.64
CA THR A 97 -41.67 -23.37 -3.93
C THR A 97 -42.09 -22.13 -4.72
N ASP A 98 -42.66 -21.13 -4.05
CA ASP A 98 -43.09 -19.87 -4.67
C ASP A 98 -41.88 -19.01 -5.07
N ARG A 99 -40.83 -18.89 -4.24
CA ARG A 99 -39.55 -18.27 -4.62
C ARG A 99 -38.93 -18.94 -5.87
N LEU A 100 -38.85 -20.27 -5.89
CA LEU A 100 -38.37 -21.01 -7.07
C LEU A 100 -39.26 -20.83 -8.32
N ARG A 101 -40.52 -20.42 -8.15
CA ARG A 101 -41.42 -20.08 -9.25
C ARG A 101 -41.19 -18.66 -9.75
N GLU A 102 -41.02 -17.71 -8.84
CA GLU A 102 -40.71 -16.30 -9.14
C GLU A 102 -39.35 -16.18 -9.83
N GLU A 103 -38.29 -16.80 -9.29
CA GLU A 103 -36.95 -16.87 -9.92
C GLU A 103 -37.02 -17.41 -11.36
N ARG A 104 -37.88 -18.40 -11.63
CA ARG A 104 -38.07 -18.98 -12.97
C ARG A 104 -38.82 -18.06 -13.92
N VAL A 105 -39.76 -17.24 -13.44
CA VAL A 105 -40.44 -16.21 -14.23
C VAL A 105 -39.47 -15.07 -14.52
N GLU A 106 -38.81 -14.53 -13.50
CA GLU A 106 -37.81 -13.45 -13.63
C GLU A 106 -36.64 -13.85 -14.55
N LYS A 107 -36.20 -15.11 -14.52
CA LYS A 107 -35.21 -15.66 -15.46
C LYS A 107 -35.75 -15.80 -16.89
N ALA A 108 -37.03 -16.14 -17.06
CA ALA A 108 -37.66 -16.23 -18.38
C ALA A 108 -37.88 -14.84 -19.00
N ASP A 109 -38.26 -13.84 -18.20
CA ASP A 109 -38.44 -12.46 -18.67
C ASP A 109 -37.09 -11.78 -18.96
N ARG A 110 -36.06 -11.96 -18.13
CA ARG A 110 -34.68 -11.53 -18.49
C ARG A 110 -34.21 -12.11 -19.83
N LEU A 111 -34.40 -13.42 -20.05
CA LEU A 111 -34.08 -14.08 -21.32
C LEU A 111 -34.95 -13.57 -22.50
N ARG A 112 -36.11 -12.98 -22.23
CA ARG A 112 -36.97 -12.35 -23.25
C ARG A 112 -36.47 -10.95 -23.58
N GLU A 113 -36.12 -10.16 -22.57
CA GLU A 113 -35.54 -8.82 -22.72
C GLU A 113 -34.19 -8.87 -23.44
N GLU A 114 -33.27 -9.76 -23.03
CA GLU A 114 -32.00 -10.00 -23.72
C GLU A 114 -32.18 -10.33 -25.21
N ARG A 115 -33.23 -11.08 -25.56
CA ARG A 115 -33.54 -11.43 -26.96
C ARG A 115 -34.12 -10.26 -27.75
N VAL A 116 -34.88 -9.37 -27.11
CA VAL A 116 -35.36 -8.11 -27.74
C VAL A 116 -34.18 -7.15 -27.93
N GLU A 117 -33.40 -6.89 -26.88
CA GLU A 117 -32.19 -6.06 -26.97
C GLU A 117 -31.22 -6.57 -28.02
N LYS A 118 -30.99 -7.89 -28.10
CA LYS A 118 -30.11 -8.46 -29.12
C LYS A 118 -30.67 -8.24 -30.52
N ALA A 119 -31.98 -8.42 -30.72
CA ALA A 119 -32.61 -8.16 -32.02
C ALA A 119 -32.52 -6.68 -32.42
N ASP A 120 -32.60 -5.75 -31.47
CA ASP A 120 -32.44 -4.32 -31.72
C ASP A 120 -30.96 -3.90 -31.92
N ARG A 121 -30.02 -4.45 -31.14
CA ARG A 121 -28.58 -4.34 -31.42
C ARG A 121 -28.22 -4.88 -32.82
N ASP A 122 -28.79 -6.01 -33.22
CA ASP A 122 -28.60 -6.58 -34.56
C ASP A 122 -29.26 -5.71 -35.66
N ARG A 123 -30.33 -4.95 -35.36
CA ARG A 123 -30.93 -3.96 -36.29
C ARG A 123 -30.04 -2.72 -36.42
N GLU A 124 -29.54 -2.20 -35.29
CA GLU A 124 -28.70 -1.00 -35.25
C GLU A 124 -27.31 -1.26 -35.86
N ALA A 125 -26.68 -2.39 -35.56
CA ALA A 125 -25.41 -2.78 -36.19
C ALA A 125 -25.50 -2.87 -37.73
N ARG A 126 -26.60 -3.41 -38.28
CA ARG A 126 -26.85 -3.41 -39.73
C ARG A 126 -27.05 -2.01 -40.29
N ARG A 127 -27.71 -1.12 -39.55
CA ARG A 127 -27.88 0.30 -39.94
C ARG A 127 -26.54 1.02 -39.98
N ASP A 128 -25.70 0.84 -38.98
CA ASP A 128 -24.38 1.45 -38.89
C ASP A 128 -23.41 0.88 -39.93
N GLU A 129 -23.47 -0.42 -40.23
CA GLU A 129 -22.68 -1.00 -41.32
C GLU A 129 -23.09 -0.42 -42.69
N LEU A 130 -24.39 -0.29 -42.96
CA LEU A 130 -24.89 0.38 -44.15
C LEU A 130 -24.48 1.86 -44.19
N GLN A 131 -24.41 2.54 -43.05
CA GLN A 131 -23.98 3.93 -42.97
C GLN A 131 -22.45 4.09 -43.14
N LEU A 132 -21.66 3.10 -42.72
CA LEU A 132 -20.21 3.03 -42.92
C LEU A 132 -19.85 2.72 -44.38
N ARG A 133 -20.63 1.86 -45.05
CA ARG A 133 -20.44 1.49 -46.47
C ARG A 133 -20.89 2.59 -47.46
N ARG A 134 -21.72 3.56 -47.03
CA ARG A 134 -22.22 4.66 -47.89
C ARG A 134 -21.16 5.69 -48.24
N ARG A 135 -21.22 6.21 -49.47
CA ARG A 135 -20.37 7.33 -49.94
C ARG A 135 -20.75 8.64 -49.24
N ARG A 136 -19.75 9.53 -49.05
CA ARG A 136 -19.93 10.85 -48.41
C ARG A 136 -20.48 11.90 -49.38
N SER A 137 -20.09 11.86 -50.64
CA SER A 137 -20.82 12.48 -51.75
C SER A 137 -22.15 11.74 -51.98
N LEU A 138 -23.18 12.47 -52.42
CA LEU A 138 -24.41 11.90 -52.98
C LEU A 138 -24.22 11.67 -54.47
N THR A 139 -24.79 10.60 -55.03
CA THR A 139 -24.94 10.50 -56.49
C THR A 139 -26.03 11.44 -57.00
N TYR A 140 -26.11 11.62 -58.32
CA TYR A 140 -27.22 12.33 -58.95
C TYR A 140 -28.57 11.67 -58.62
N ASP A 141 -28.62 10.34 -58.66
CA ASP A 141 -29.80 9.54 -58.35
C ASP A 141 -30.23 9.69 -56.88
N GLU A 142 -29.28 9.63 -55.92
CA GLU A 142 -29.59 9.87 -54.50
C GLU A 142 -30.12 11.30 -54.26
N LYS A 143 -29.72 12.30 -55.07
CA LYS A 143 -30.31 13.64 -55.01
C LYS A 143 -31.71 13.66 -55.62
N MET A 144 -31.94 12.93 -56.70
CA MET A 144 -33.25 12.81 -57.34
C MET A 144 -34.28 12.11 -56.44
N ASP A 145 -33.87 11.03 -55.74
CA ASP A 145 -34.68 10.33 -54.72
C ASP A 145 -35.11 11.28 -53.59
N ILE A 146 -34.19 12.17 -53.14
CA ILE A 146 -34.50 13.20 -52.14
C ILE A 146 -35.58 14.16 -52.66
N LEU A 147 -35.53 14.58 -53.93
CA LEU A 147 -36.56 15.46 -54.51
C LEU A 147 -37.89 14.74 -54.71
N TRP A 148 -37.87 13.48 -55.18
CA TRP A 148 -39.06 12.67 -55.38
C TRP A 148 -39.81 12.45 -54.06
N LEU A 149 -39.08 12.08 -52.99
CA LEU A 149 -39.66 11.95 -51.65
C LEU A 149 -40.12 13.31 -51.06
N GLN A 150 -39.45 14.43 -51.37
CA GLN A 150 -39.96 15.76 -50.99
C GLN A 150 -41.31 16.05 -51.65
N SER A 151 -41.49 15.66 -52.91
CA SER A 151 -42.76 15.82 -53.64
C SER A 151 -43.86 14.93 -53.05
N ALA A 152 -43.60 13.62 -52.93
CA ALA A 152 -44.56 12.63 -52.45
C ALA A 152 -45.07 12.95 -51.03
N LEU A 153 -44.17 13.12 -50.07
CA LEU A 153 -44.53 13.34 -48.66
C LEU A 153 -45.18 14.71 -48.42
N ARG A 154 -44.97 15.71 -49.30
CA ARG A 154 -45.71 16.98 -49.27
C ARG A 154 -47.13 16.83 -49.80
N LYS A 155 -47.32 16.03 -50.86
CA LYS A 155 -48.65 15.67 -51.38
C LYS A 155 -49.48 14.89 -50.35
N GLU A 156 -48.82 14.10 -49.51
CA GLU A 156 -49.42 13.38 -48.37
C GLU A 156 -49.57 14.23 -47.09
N HIS A 157 -49.31 15.55 -47.16
CA HIS A 157 -49.41 16.49 -46.04
C HIS A 157 -48.58 16.14 -44.78
N VAL A 158 -47.52 15.33 -44.93
CA VAL A 158 -46.68 14.89 -43.80
C VAL A 158 -45.95 16.07 -43.16
N THR A 159 -46.09 16.24 -41.85
CA THR A 159 -45.35 17.31 -41.15
C THR A 159 -43.86 17.00 -41.07
N ASN A 160 -43.01 18.04 -41.12
CA ASN A 160 -41.56 17.90 -41.04
C ASN A 160 -40.92 16.97 -42.10
N VAL A 161 -41.44 16.93 -43.34
CA VAL A 161 -40.96 16.10 -44.48
C VAL A 161 -39.44 15.91 -44.54
N SER A 162 -38.65 16.97 -44.44
CA SER A 162 -37.17 16.88 -44.54
C SER A 162 -36.50 16.11 -43.39
N VAL A 163 -37.18 15.92 -42.26
CA VAL A 163 -36.74 15.05 -41.15
C VAL A 163 -37.19 13.61 -41.37
N ALA A 164 -38.37 13.39 -41.95
CA ALA A 164 -38.82 12.05 -42.35
C ALA A 164 -37.88 11.44 -43.41
N ILE A 165 -37.58 12.20 -44.47
CA ILE A 165 -36.64 11.79 -45.54
C ILE A 165 -35.23 11.55 -44.98
N ALA A 166 -34.75 12.38 -44.05
CA ALA A 166 -33.47 12.20 -43.40
C ALA A 166 -33.38 10.86 -42.63
N ARG A 167 -34.48 10.47 -41.95
CA ARG A 167 -34.60 9.17 -41.27
C ARG A 167 -34.66 8.01 -42.27
N LEU A 168 -35.51 8.10 -43.30
CA LEU A 168 -35.70 7.05 -44.31
C LEU A 168 -34.44 6.77 -45.14
N LEU A 169 -33.75 7.82 -45.61
CA LEU A 169 -32.58 7.70 -46.48
C LEU A 169 -31.25 7.58 -45.71
N GLY A 170 -31.23 7.74 -44.38
CA GLY A 170 -29.98 7.73 -43.59
C GLY A 170 -29.04 8.88 -43.94
N ARG A 171 -29.58 10.07 -44.25
CA ARG A 171 -28.82 11.29 -44.61
C ARG A 171 -29.20 12.43 -43.65
N SER A 172 -28.33 13.42 -43.44
CA SER A 172 -28.63 14.48 -42.46
C SER A 172 -29.79 15.39 -42.92
N PRO A 173 -30.63 15.94 -42.01
CA PRO A 173 -31.66 16.91 -42.38
C PRO A 173 -31.09 18.17 -43.05
N LYS A 174 -29.84 18.54 -42.75
CA LYS A 174 -29.13 19.64 -43.43
C LYS A 174 -28.83 19.28 -44.89
N THR A 175 -28.40 18.04 -45.15
CA THR A 175 -28.16 17.52 -46.50
C THR A 175 -29.45 17.49 -47.32
N VAL A 176 -30.54 16.94 -46.75
CA VAL A 176 -31.86 16.86 -47.40
C VAL A 176 -32.42 18.25 -47.72
N LYS A 177 -32.24 19.23 -46.84
CA LYS A 177 -32.61 20.63 -47.11
C LYS A 177 -31.72 21.29 -48.15
N ALA A 178 -30.42 20.98 -48.18
CA ALA A 178 -29.49 21.54 -49.16
C ALA A 178 -29.80 21.09 -50.60
N VAL A 179 -30.12 19.82 -50.83
CA VAL A 179 -30.52 19.31 -52.16
C VAL A 179 -31.81 19.98 -52.65
N LEU A 180 -32.79 20.17 -51.77
CA LEU A 180 -34.01 20.91 -52.12
C LEU A 180 -33.73 22.39 -52.42
N ALA A 181 -32.83 23.04 -51.66
CA ALA A 181 -32.47 24.43 -51.87
C ALA A 181 -31.65 24.66 -53.16
N GLU A 182 -30.78 23.70 -53.51
CA GLU A 182 -30.07 23.66 -54.80
C GLU A 182 -31.07 23.63 -55.96
N TRP A 183 -31.95 22.63 -55.98
CA TRP A 183 -33.00 22.50 -57.00
C TRP A 183 -33.90 23.75 -57.12
N LEU A 184 -34.33 24.33 -55.99
CA LEU A 184 -35.16 25.54 -55.99
C LEU A 184 -34.42 26.80 -56.44
N ALA A 185 -33.08 26.81 -56.46
CA ALA A 185 -32.26 27.94 -56.86
C ALA A 185 -31.73 27.84 -58.31
N THR A 186 -31.52 26.63 -58.83
CA THR A 186 -30.91 26.39 -60.15
C THR A 186 -31.79 25.65 -61.15
N GLY A 187 -32.77 24.87 -60.69
CA GLY A 187 -33.55 23.94 -61.53
C GLY A 187 -32.78 22.69 -61.98
N ASP A 188 -31.60 22.42 -61.41
CA ASP A 188 -30.73 21.29 -61.77
C ASP A 188 -29.91 20.79 -60.54
N LEU A 189 -29.27 19.62 -60.64
CA LEU A 189 -28.54 18.97 -59.54
C LEU A 189 -27.07 18.67 -59.91
N SER A 190 -26.14 19.33 -59.22
CA SER A 190 -24.70 19.12 -59.40
C SER A 190 -24.16 17.95 -58.59
N VAL A 191 -23.13 17.23 -59.05
CA VAL A 191 -22.39 16.26 -58.23
C VAL A 191 -21.00 16.80 -57.96
N VAL A 192 -20.71 17.08 -56.68
CA VAL A 192 -19.43 17.64 -56.22
C VAL A 192 -18.81 16.69 -55.19
N ASP A 193 -17.59 16.23 -55.46
CA ASP A 193 -16.85 15.40 -54.51
C ASP A 193 -16.27 16.22 -53.35
N PRO A 194 -16.14 15.62 -52.14
CA PRO A 194 -15.67 16.33 -50.96
C PRO A 194 -14.18 16.73 -51.08
N PRO A 195 -13.78 17.89 -50.51
CA PRO A 195 -12.41 18.38 -50.59
C PRO A 195 -11.39 17.38 -50.02
N SER A 196 -10.25 17.23 -50.72
CA SER A 196 -9.30 16.11 -50.58
C SER A 196 -8.67 15.93 -49.17
N ASN A 197 -8.83 16.90 -48.28
CA ASN A 197 -8.20 17.02 -46.97
C ASN A 197 -8.60 15.92 -45.96
N THR A 198 -9.54 15.03 -46.32
CA THR A 198 -10.06 13.96 -45.44
C THR A 198 -9.66 12.54 -45.84
N LYS A 199 -8.67 12.37 -46.75
CA LYS A 199 -8.12 11.05 -47.08
C LYS A 199 -7.12 10.59 -45.99
N TYR A 200 -7.34 9.41 -45.40
CA TYR A 200 -6.40 8.81 -44.44
C TYR A 200 -5.11 8.37 -45.15
N HIS A 201 -4.06 9.18 -45.05
CA HIS A 201 -2.73 8.80 -45.52
C HIS A 201 -2.09 7.76 -44.58
N LYS A 202 -1.55 6.66 -45.15
CA LYS A 202 -0.81 5.63 -44.40
C LYS A 202 0.41 6.27 -43.71
N ALA A 203 0.44 6.22 -42.38
CA ALA A 203 1.53 6.82 -41.61
C ALA A 203 2.87 6.10 -41.89
N ARG A 204 3.94 6.88 -42.08
CA ARG A 204 5.28 6.37 -42.39
C ARG A 204 5.86 5.45 -41.32
N VAL A 205 5.45 5.64 -40.05
CA VAL A 205 5.67 4.67 -38.96
C VAL A 205 4.31 4.06 -38.62
N PRO A 206 4.08 2.76 -38.86
CA PRO A 206 2.80 2.11 -38.55
C PRO A 206 2.51 2.08 -37.04
N ASN A 207 1.35 2.58 -36.61
CA ASN A 207 0.91 2.55 -35.21
C ASN A 207 0.25 1.20 -34.84
N ILE A 208 0.98 0.10 -35.06
CA ILE A 208 0.51 -1.28 -34.81
C ILE A 208 1.20 -1.89 -33.58
N HIS A 209 0.59 -2.92 -32.97
CA HIS A 209 1.10 -3.50 -31.72
C HIS A 209 2.56 -3.96 -31.82
N ALA A 210 2.94 -4.66 -32.90
CA ALA A 210 4.32 -5.12 -33.13
C ALA A 210 5.34 -3.98 -33.07
N VAL A 211 5.15 -2.92 -33.86
CA VAL A 211 6.05 -1.75 -33.90
C VAL A 211 6.13 -1.05 -32.53
N ARG A 212 5.00 -0.95 -31.82
CA ARG A 212 4.97 -0.41 -30.45
C ARG A 212 5.75 -1.29 -29.47
N ALA A 213 5.71 -2.61 -29.62
CA ALA A 213 6.45 -3.57 -28.80
C ALA A 213 7.97 -3.54 -29.09
N THR A 214 8.38 -3.60 -30.36
CA THR A 214 9.79 -3.52 -30.79
C THR A 214 10.46 -2.24 -30.28
N VAL A 215 9.85 -1.07 -30.51
CA VAL A 215 10.38 0.21 -30.03
C VAL A 215 10.40 0.28 -28.50
N ARG A 216 9.42 -0.33 -27.81
CA ARG A 216 9.38 -0.41 -26.35
C ARG A 216 10.51 -1.27 -25.78
N SER A 217 10.82 -2.42 -26.39
CA SER A 217 11.95 -3.26 -25.97
C SER A 217 13.25 -2.50 -26.18
N PHE A 218 13.55 -2.07 -27.40
CA PHE A 218 14.78 -1.35 -27.75
C PHE A 218 15.09 -0.16 -26.80
N ILE A 219 14.08 0.64 -26.46
CA ILE A 219 14.24 1.76 -25.51
C ILE A 219 14.45 1.24 -24.07
N ARG A 220 13.76 0.18 -23.64
CA ARG A 220 13.97 -0.44 -22.31
C ARG A 220 15.36 -1.05 -22.19
N ASP A 221 15.77 -1.86 -23.16
CA ASP A 221 17.01 -2.63 -23.15
C ASP A 221 18.23 -1.70 -23.12
N ARG A 222 18.21 -0.65 -23.96
CA ARG A 222 19.23 0.42 -23.93
C ARG A 222 19.15 1.28 -22.66
N SER A 223 18.00 1.42 -22.01
CA SER A 223 17.90 2.12 -20.72
C SER A 223 18.51 1.32 -19.56
N VAL A 224 18.44 -0.02 -19.61
CA VAL A 224 19.08 -0.91 -18.61
C VAL A 224 20.60 -0.75 -18.66
N THR A 225 21.19 -0.75 -19.86
CA THR A 225 22.63 -0.54 -20.07
C THR A 225 23.08 0.93 -19.91
N ARG A 226 22.18 1.84 -19.53
CA ARG A 226 22.37 3.31 -19.54
C ARG A 226 22.86 3.87 -20.89
N THR A 227 22.67 3.12 -21.99
CA THR A 227 23.11 3.53 -23.32
C THR A 227 22.26 4.69 -23.82
N ARG A 228 22.93 5.79 -24.18
CA ARG A 228 22.29 6.98 -24.75
C ARG A 228 21.42 6.57 -25.96
N THR A 229 20.15 6.96 -25.91
CA THR A 229 19.15 6.60 -26.91
C THR A 229 18.40 7.85 -27.35
N VAL A 230 18.38 8.13 -28.65
CA VAL A 230 17.70 9.26 -29.29
C VAL A 230 16.90 8.80 -30.51
N GLY A 231 16.05 9.68 -31.06
CA GLY A 231 15.22 9.34 -32.24
C GLY A 231 15.99 8.87 -33.48
N LYS A 232 17.30 9.18 -33.61
CA LYS A 232 18.16 8.61 -34.67
C LYS A 232 18.43 7.12 -34.45
N ASP A 233 18.61 6.69 -33.21
CA ASP A 233 18.89 5.30 -32.86
C ASP A 233 17.63 4.46 -33.02
N VAL A 234 16.46 5.02 -32.66
CA VAL A 234 15.15 4.40 -32.93
C VAL A 234 14.87 4.34 -34.43
N LEU A 235 15.27 5.35 -35.22
CA LEU A 235 15.17 5.31 -36.68
C LEU A 235 16.05 4.21 -37.28
N ALA A 236 17.30 4.07 -36.83
CA ALA A 236 18.18 2.98 -37.25
C ALA A 236 17.56 1.61 -36.95
N HIS A 237 17.05 1.42 -35.73
CA HIS A 237 16.39 0.18 -35.34
C HIS A 237 15.12 -0.13 -36.15
N LEU A 238 14.34 0.89 -36.53
CA LEU A 238 13.17 0.72 -37.40
C LEU A 238 13.55 0.44 -38.87
N LEU A 239 14.74 0.84 -39.32
CA LEU A 239 15.31 0.44 -40.62
C LEU A 239 15.80 -1.03 -40.57
N GLU A 240 16.54 -1.40 -39.53
CA GLU A 240 17.01 -2.78 -39.28
C GLU A 240 15.86 -3.80 -39.27
N ASN A 241 14.73 -3.43 -38.66
CA ASN A 241 13.52 -4.27 -38.59
C ASN A 241 12.60 -4.14 -39.82
N GLY A 242 13.00 -3.41 -40.87
CA GLY A 242 12.20 -3.23 -42.09
C GLY A 242 10.87 -2.49 -41.91
N VAL A 243 10.66 -1.83 -40.77
CA VAL A 243 9.40 -1.13 -40.42
C VAL A 243 9.27 0.20 -41.17
N VAL A 244 10.40 0.84 -41.47
CA VAL A 244 10.47 2.05 -42.30
C VAL A 244 11.52 1.86 -43.38
N VAL A 245 11.35 2.58 -44.49
CA VAL A 245 12.35 2.70 -45.56
C VAL A 245 12.79 4.16 -45.62
N VAL A 246 14.07 4.38 -45.92
CA VAL A 246 14.67 5.69 -46.19
C VAL A 246 15.57 5.55 -47.41
N ASP A 247 15.50 6.50 -48.34
CA ASP A 247 16.45 6.59 -49.46
C ASP A 247 17.82 7.07 -48.96
N PRO A 248 18.90 6.24 -49.07
CA PRO A 248 20.25 6.63 -48.65
C PRO A 248 20.79 7.84 -49.42
N CYS A 249 20.33 8.06 -50.66
CA CYS A 249 20.77 9.15 -51.52
C CYS A 249 20.07 10.48 -51.22
N CYS A 250 19.03 10.49 -50.37
CA CYS A 250 18.21 11.68 -50.12
C CYS A 250 18.23 12.10 -48.63
N PRO A 251 19.12 13.03 -48.24
CA PRO A 251 19.15 13.61 -46.88
C PRO A 251 17.82 14.25 -46.44
N LYS A 252 17.02 14.75 -47.40
CA LYS A 252 15.68 15.30 -47.14
C LYS A 252 14.71 14.20 -46.69
N ASP A 253 14.83 13.00 -47.24
CA ASP A 253 13.99 11.85 -46.91
C ASP A 253 14.36 11.25 -45.53
N TYR A 254 15.65 11.10 -45.24
CA TYR A 254 16.12 10.76 -43.88
C TYR A 254 15.57 11.73 -42.83
N ALA A 255 15.64 13.04 -43.11
CA ALA A 255 15.10 14.07 -42.22
C ALA A 255 13.57 13.98 -42.07
N ALA A 256 12.83 13.61 -43.13
CA ALA A 256 11.40 13.38 -43.06
C ALA A 256 11.03 12.12 -42.24
N CYS A 257 11.78 11.03 -42.40
CA CYS A 257 11.59 9.82 -41.61
C CYS A 257 11.92 10.03 -40.13
N LEU A 258 13.01 10.76 -39.83
CA LEU A 258 13.36 11.13 -38.45
C LEU A 258 12.26 11.95 -37.78
N ARG A 259 11.63 12.91 -38.49
CA ARG A 259 10.46 13.65 -37.98
C ARG A 259 9.27 12.72 -37.74
N ALA A 260 9.00 11.76 -38.64
CA ALA A 260 7.93 10.78 -38.46
C ALA A 260 8.16 9.88 -37.22
N VAL A 261 9.39 9.43 -36.98
CA VAL A 261 9.78 8.68 -35.78
C VAL A 261 9.64 9.53 -34.51
N GLN A 262 10.04 10.81 -34.54
CA GLN A 262 9.87 11.74 -33.41
C GLN A 262 8.38 11.96 -33.07
N VAL A 263 7.52 12.15 -34.08
CA VAL A 263 6.07 12.28 -33.89
C VAL A 263 5.45 10.98 -33.39
N PHE A 264 5.89 9.83 -33.88
CA PHE A 264 5.47 8.52 -33.34
C PHE A 264 5.84 8.39 -31.86
N LEU A 265 7.09 8.66 -31.50
CA LEU A 265 7.57 8.56 -30.11
C LEU A 265 6.79 9.47 -29.16
N SER A 266 6.56 10.73 -29.55
CA SER A 266 5.73 11.68 -28.78
C SER A 266 4.30 11.17 -28.60
N ARG A 267 3.67 10.61 -29.65
CA ARG A 267 2.33 10.00 -29.60
C ARG A 267 2.24 8.72 -28.74
N GLN A 268 3.36 8.07 -28.44
CA GLN A 268 3.43 6.94 -27.49
C GLN A 268 3.80 7.38 -26.06
N GLY A 269 3.94 8.68 -25.79
CA GLY A 269 4.32 9.21 -24.47
C GLY A 269 5.81 9.12 -24.13
N TYR A 270 6.70 8.95 -25.12
CA TYR A 270 8.15 8.99 -24.86
C TYR A 270 8.67 10.43 -24.80
N GLU A 271 9.15 10.84 -23.62
CA GLU A 271 9.76 12.16 -23.39
C GLU A 271 11.29 12.18 -23.59
N ARG A 272 11.84 13.39 -23.79
CA ARG A 272 13.29 13.66 -23.82
C ARG A 272 13.66 14.66 -22.72
N GLY A 273 14.36 14.20 -21.69
CA GLY A 273 14.88 15.06 -20.62
C GLY A 273 15.39 14.26 -19.42
N LYS A 274 15.52 14.94 -18.27
CA LYS A 274 15.50 14.25 -16.97
C LYS A 274 14.06 13.80 -16.71
N ARG A 275 13.86 12.58 -16.20
CA ARG A 275 12.55 12.16 -15.68
C ARG A 275 12.17 13.07 -14.52
N LYS A 276 10.89 13.47 -14.44
CA LYS A 276 10.31 14.18 -13.29
C LYS A 276 9.73 13.13 -12.31
N GLY A 277 9.72 13.44 -11.02
CA GLY A 277 9.27 12.53 -9.97
C GLY A 277 10.34 11.54 -9.49
N THR A 278 9.99 10.74 -8.48
CA THR A 278 10.88 9.77 -7.83
C THR A 278 11.32 8.69 -8.82
N ILE A 279 12.62 8.60 -9.08
CA ILE A 279 13.20 7.53 -9.88
C ILE A 279 13.44 6.35 -8.94
N SER A 280 12.52 5.38 -8.88
CA SER A 280 12.82 4.12 -8.21
C SER A 280 13.96 3.42 -8.95
N TYR A 281 14.90 2.86 -8.17
CA TYR A 281 15.91 1.97 -8.73
C TYR A 281 15.24 0.67 -9.16
N ARG A 282 15.63 0.13 -10.32
CA ARG A 282 15.30 -1.26 -10.63
C ARG A 282 16.08 -2.13 -9.64
N MET A 283 15.36 -2.75 -8.71
CA MET A 283 15.96 -3.68 -7.76
C MET A 283 16.51 -4.90 -8.49
N THR A 284 17.55 -5.50 -7.91
CA THR A 284 18.04 -6.83 -8.22
C THR A 284 17.60 -7.76 -7.10
N LYS A 285 17.60 -9.09 -7.31
CA LYS A 285 17.24 -10.04 -6.24
C LYS A 285 18.06 -9.84 -4.96
N ALA A 286 19.36 -9.52 -5.10
CA ALA A 286 20.23 -9.19 -3.96
C ALA A 286 19.88 -7.86 -3.26
N HIS A 287 19.26 -6.90 -3.94
CA HIS A 287 18.70 -5.70 -3.28
C HIS A 287 17.35 -5.99 -2.61
N GLU A 288 16.57 -6.94 -3.16
CA GLU A 288 15.29 -7.38 -2.59
C GLU A 288 15.56 -8.18 -1.30
N GLU A 289 16.45 -9.17 -1.35
CA GLU A 289 16.95 -9.91 -0.19
C GLU A 289 17.52 -8.98 0.91
N ALA A 290 18.30 -7.96 0.54
CA ALA A 290 18.84 -6.98 1.49
C ALA A 290 17.78 -6.01 2.05
N ARG A 291 16.75 -5.66 1.27
CA ARG A 291 15.58 -4.90 1.74
C ARG A 291 14.78 -5.73 2.73
N ASP A 292 14.51 -6.99 2.41
CA ASP A 292 13.63 -7.85 3.19
C ASP A 292 14.27 -8.23 4.53
N ALA A 293 15.59 -8.46 4.54
CA ALA A 293 16.36 -8.57 5.79
C ALA A 293 16.32 -7.28 6.63
N TYR A 294 16.44 -6.10 6.01
CA TYR A 294 16.33 -4.81 6.71
C TYR A 294 14.92 -4.60 7.29
N VAL A 295 13.87 -4.90 6.53
CA VAL A 295 12.48 -4.78 7.00
C VAL A 295 12.22 -5.76 8.15
N ALA A 296 12.62 -7.02 8.01
CA ALA A 296 12.41 -8.07 9.01
C ALA A 296 13.12 -7.79 10.35
N LEU A 297 14.32 -7.18 10.34
CA LEU A 297 14.99 -6.74 11.57
C LEU A 297 14.41 -5.43 12.11
N MET A 298 14.29 -4.42 11.26
CA MET A 298 14.02 -3.05 11.72
C MET A 298 12.56 -2.85 12.13
N VAL A 299 11.58 -3.54 11.53
CA VAL A 299 10.17 -3.37 11.92
C VAL A 299 9.96 -3.78 13.39
N PRO A 300 10.28 -5.02 13.84
CA PRO A 300 10.21 -5.37 15.26
C PRO A 300 11.01 -4.42 16.17
N THR A 301 12.20 -4.02 15.74
CA THR A 301 13.08 -3.09 16.48
C THR A 301 12.39 -1.75 16.77
N VAL A 302 11.56 -1.24 15.84
CA VAL A 302 10.86 0.05 15.98
C VAL A 302 9.36 -0.06 16.33
N THR A 303 8.84 -1.25 16.61
CA THR A 303 7.43 -1.45 17.01
C THR A 303 7.23 -2.20 18.32
N HIS A 304 8.18 -3.05 18.75
CA HIS A 304 8.05 -3.80 20.00
C HIS A 304 8.32 -2.91 21.22
N ALA A 305 7.71 -3.27 22.34
CA ALA A 305 7.91 -2.64 23.65
C ALA A 305 8.59 -3.64 24.61
N PRO A 306 9.62 -3.24 25.38
CA PRO A 306 10.34 -1.96 25.28
C PRO A 306 11.06 -1.83 23.93
N ARG A 307 11.12 -0.59 23.40
CA ARG A 307 11.84 -0.29 22.16
C ARG A 307 13.33 -0.53 22.37
N ARG A 308 14.02 -1.08 21.38
CA ARG A 308 15.49 -1.11 21.39
C ARG A 308 16.01 0.22 20.83
N PRO A 309 16.99 0.89 21.48
CA PRO A 309 17.50 2.14 20.97
C PRO A 309 18.16 1.97 19.60
N VAL A 310 17.90 2.89 18.68
CA VAL A 310 18.42 2.86 17.31
C VAL A 310 19.28 4.09 17.06
N VAL A 311 20.52 3.88 16.62
CA VAL A 311 21.46 4.93 16.22
C VAL A 311 21.62 4.90 14.71
N TYR A 312 21.07 5.90 14.01
CA TYR A 312 21.28 6.07 12.57
C TYR A 312 22.50 6.95 12.33
N LEU A 313 23.49 6.50 11.55
CA LEU A 313 24.73 7.26 11.29
C LEU A 313 25.06 7.33 9.80
N ASP A 314 25.74 8.41 9.40
CA ASP A 314 26.10 8.70 8.00
C ASP A 314 27.24 9.75 7.93
N GLU A 315 27.87 9.88 6.76
CA GLU A 315 28.82 10.95 6.46
C GLU A 315 28.23 12.03 5.54
N SER A 316 28.60 13.28 5.76
CA SER A 316 28.18 14.35 4.89
C SER A 316 29.18 15.50 4.73
N PHE A 317 28.85 16.43 3.84
CA PHE A 317 29.66 17.61 3.59
C PHE A 317 28.84 18.82 3.17
N ILE A 318 29.39 20.01 3.40
CA ILE A 318 28.89 21.30 2.91
C ILE A 318 30.01 22.06 2.20
N HIS A 319 29.70 22.63 1.03
CA HIS A 319 30.63 23.46 0.27
C HIS A 319 30.68 24.90 0.81
N HIS A 320 31.85 25.56 0.68
CA HIS A 320 32.02 26.98 1.01
C HIS A 320 30.96 27.85 0.31
N HIS A 321 30.71 27.61 -0.97
CA HIS A 321 29.71 28.33 -1.75
C HIS A 321 28.41 27.53 -1.93
N TYR A 322 27.94 26.90 -0.84
CA TYR A 322 26.60 26.31 -0.77
C TYR A 322 25.56 27.39 -0.43
N SER A 323 24.54 27.54 -1.26
CA SER A 323 23.48 28.55 -1.13
C SER A 323 22.10 27.93 -1.41
N ARG A 324 21.10 28.23 -0.59
CA ARG A 324 19.73 27.71 -0.72
C ARG A 324 18.75 28.85 -1.06
N HIS A 325 18.96 29.41 -2.26
CA HIS A 325 18.27 30.62 -2.78
C HIS A 325 17.48 30.34 -4.08
N ALA A 326 17.08 29.09 -4.33
CA ALA A 326 16.38 28.68 -5.56
C ALA A 326 14.89 29.08 -5.60
N ASP A 327 14.45 29.73 -4.53
CA ASP A 327 13.12 30.22 -4.15
C ASP A 327 13.08 31.76 -4.05
N SER A 328 14.21 32.44 -4.32
CA SER A 328 14.28 33.90 -4.32
C SER A 328 13.48 34.51 -5.48
N LEU A 329 12.72 35.57 -5.18
CA LEU A 329 12.09 36.41 -6.18
C LEU A 329 13.16 37.16 -7.00
N TYR A 330 12.86 37.44 -8.27
CA TYR A 330 13.67 38.26 -9.16
C TYR A 330 12.78 39.24 -9.92
N ASP A 331 13.32 40.40 -10.28
CA ASP A 331 12.64 41.33 -11.19
C ASP A 331 12.88 40.88 -12.64
N PRO A 332 11.83 40.67 -13.47
CA PRO A 332 11.98 40.30 -14.88
C PRO A 332 12.68 41.36 -15.76
N THR A 333 12.94 42.56 -15.23
CA THR A 333 13.66 43.65 -15.91
C THR A 333 15.12 43.81 -15.48
N ASP A 334 15.60 43.04 -14.49
CA ASP A 334 16.99 43.07 -14.02
C ASP A 334 17.87 42.03 -14.74
N ASP A 335 18.61 42.49 -15.75
CA ASP A 335 19.63 41.69 -16.46
C ASP A 335 20.92 41.45 -15.62
N ALA A 336 21.13 42.16 -14.50
CA ALA A 336 22.42 42.28 -13.80
C ALA A 336 22.77 41.10 -12.86
N THR A 337 22.62 39.87 -13.35
CA THR A 337 22.84 38.66 -12.55
C THR A 337 24.30 38.48 -12.07
N THR A 338 24.48 38.41 -10.75
CA THR A 338 25.80 38.08 -10.14
C THR A 338 26.15 36.62 -10.40
N LYS A 339 27.27 36.37 -11.10
CA LYS A 339 27.72 35.01 -11.44
C LYS A 339 28.01 34.18 -10.18
N PRO A 340 27.41 32.97 -10.04
CA PRO A 340 27.68 32.09 -8.90
C PRO A 340 29.18 31.75 -8.75
N LYS A 341 29.68 31.79 -7.51
CA LYS A 341 31.05 31.38 -7.20
C LYS A 341 31.20 29.87 -7.38
N HIS A 342 32.37 29.43 -7.87
CA HIS A 342 32.70 28.01 -7.92
C HIS A 342 32.66 27.40 -6.51
N LYS A 343 32.15 26.16 -6.36
CA LYS A 343 31.79 25.52 -5.07
C LYS A 343 32.82 25.67 -3.92
N GLY A 344 34.11 25.68 -4.26
CA GLY A 344 35.21 25.88 -3.31
C GLY A 344 35.55 24.62 -2.50
N ARG A 345 36.19 24.83 -1.35
CA ARG A 345 36.49 23.77 -0.37
C ARG A 345 35.20 23.30 0.32
N ARG A 346 35.28 22.22 1.11
CA ARG A 346 34.15 21.69 1.88
C ARG A 346 34.52 21.46 3.34
N TYR A 347 33.56 21.65 4.23
CA TYR A 347 33.57 20.96 5.52
C TYR A 347 32.93 19.59 5.33
N CYS A 348 33.48 18.61 6.00
CA CYS A 348 33.07 17.21 6.01
C CYS A 348 32.80 16.83 7.46
N PHE A 349 31.76 16.05 7.70
CA PHE A 349 31.28 15.76 9.03
C PHE A 349 30.59 14.40 9.09
N VAL A 350 30.54 13.82 10.28
CA VAL A 350 29.93 12.53 10.59
C VAL A 350 29.28 12.65 11.97
N ALA A 351 28.13 11.99 12.17
CA ALA A 351 27.45 11.88 13.45
C ALA A 351 26.51 10.66 13.44
N GLY A 352 26.05 10.26 14.62
CA GLY A 352 24.87 9.43 14.81
C GLY A 352 23.68 10.25 15.30
N ILE A 353 22.45 9.78 15.07
CA ILE A 353 21.25 10.23 15.77
C ILE A 353 20.57 9.05 16.46
N LEU A 354 20.29 9.20 17.76
CA LEU A 354 19.72 8.18 18.65
C LEU A 354 18.23 8.42 18.88
N ASP A 355 17.43 7.35 18.77
CA ASP A 355 16.04 7.24 19.20
C ASP A 355 15.89 5.99 20.09
N ASP A 356 15.55 6.20 21.37
CA ASP A 356 15.26 5.15 22.36
C ASP A 356 13.76 4.89 22.55
N GLY A 357 12.90 5.71 21.93
CA GLY A 357 11.45 5.69 22.10
C GLY A 357 10.93 6.64 23.18
N SER A 358 11.78 7.49 23.76
CA SER A 358 11.38 8.60 24.62
C SER A 358 11.03 9.86 23.82
N ASP A 359 10.66 10.92 24.54
CA ASP A 359 10.50 12.27 23.97
C ASP A 359 11.85 12.97 23.68
N VAL A 360 12.98 12.30 23.95
CA VAL A 360 14.33 12.83 23.74
C VAL A 360 15.05 12.02 22.65
N SER A 361 15.64 12.72 21.68
CA SER A 361 16.52 12.14 20.66
C SER A 361 17.84 12.91 20.66
N HIS A 362 18.96 12.19 20.57
CA HIS A 362 20.29 12.76 20.75
C HIS A 362 21.08 12.79 19.43
N LEU A 363 21.83 13.87 19.20
CA LEU A 363 22.93 13.90 18.22
C LEU A 363 24.21 13.42 18.92
N LEU A 364 24.87 12.40 18.36
CA LEU A 364 26.01 11.73 18.96
C LEU A 364 27.24 11.74 18.04
N GLY A 365 28.44 11.68 18.60
CA GLY A 365 29.68 11.45 17.87
C GLY A 365 30.03 12.51 16.82
N LEU A 366 29.56 13.75 16.97
CA LEU A 366 29.75 14.80 15.97
C LEU A 366 31.24 15.15 15.78
N ASP A 367 31.79 14.86 14.59
CA ASP A 367 33.12 15.32 14.15
C ASP A 367 32.99 16.19 12.90
N ILE A 368 33.78 17.27 12.80
CA ILE A 368 33.75 18.26 11.72
C ILE A 368 35.17 18.65 11.30
N PHE A 369 35.53 18.33 10.06
CA PHE A 369 36.86 18.57 9.51
C PHE A 369 36.84 19.12 8.08
N VAL A 370 38.01 19.46 7.52
CA VAL A 370 38.10 20.16 6.24
C VAL A 370 38.53 19.25 5.09
N GLY A 371 37.58 18.88 4.23
CA GLY A 371 37.84 18.12 3.02
C GLY A 371 38.33 18.95 1.83
N GLY A 372 39.40 18.49 1.19
CA GLY A 372 39.78 18.90 -0.16
C GLY A 372 40.75 20.09 -0.27
N LYS A 373 41.39 20.17 -1.44
CA LYS A 373 42.63 20.92 -1.73
C LYS A 373 42.62 22.37 -1.25
N LYS A 374 43.72 22.77 -0.59
CA LYS A 374 44.05 24.16 -0.22
C LYS A 374 45.26 24.59 -1.07
N ASN A 375 45.08 25.62 -1.90
CA ASN A 375 46.13 26.24 -2.73
C ASN A 375 46.95 25.21 -3.55
N GLY A 376 46.26 24.28 -4.23
CA GLY A 376 46.89 23.23 -5.06
C GLY A 376 47.51 22.07 -4.28
N LYS A 377 48.03 22.30 -3.06
CA LYS A 377 48.52 21.25 -2.16
C LYS A 377 47.37 20.32 -1.74
N LYS A 378 47.70 19.03 -1.56
CA LYS A 378 46.83 18.08 -0.87
C LYS A 378 46.70 18.53 0.59
N VAL A 379 45.58 19.16 0.91
CA VAL A 379 44.82 18.70 2.09
C VAL A 379 44.19 17.38 1.66
N GLU A 380 44.03 16.46 2.59
CA GLU A 380 43.45 15.15 2.32
C GLU A 380 42.04 15.30 1.71
N ASP A 381 41.72 14.39 0.80
CA ASP A 381 40.41 14.40 0.16
C ASP A 381 39.41 13.70 1.08
N TYR A 382 38.13 13.98 0.89
CA TYR A 382 37.02 13.28 1.54
C TYR A 382 37.18 11.75 1.48
N HIS A 383 37.62 11.22 0.32
CA HIS A 383 37.86 9.80 0.08
C HIS A 383 39.22 9.28 0.60
N SER A 384 40.03 10.10 1.27
CA SER A 384 41.19 9.64 2.05
C SER A 384 41.04 9.88 3.55
N MET A 385 40.23 10.86 3.97
CA MET A 385 39.89 11.09 5.38
C MET A 385 38.86 10.08 5.88
N PHE A 386 37.76 9.87 5.14
CA PHE A 386 36.85 8.75 5.40
C PHE A 386 37.46 7.44 4.86
N ASN A 387 38.35 6.88 5.67
CA ASN A 387 38.99 5.59 5.49
C ASN A 387 38.56 4.62 6.61
N HIS A 388 38.97 3.35 6.52
CA HIS A 388 38.54 2.33 7.47
C HIS A 388 39.04 2.59 8.89
N ASP A 389 40.30 3.00 9.03
CA ASP A 389 40.97 3.14 10.32
C ASP A 389 40.36 4.32 11.11
N TYR A 390 40.13 5.46 10.44
CA TYR A 390 39.37 6.59 11.01
C TYR A 390 37.95 6.18 11.42
N PHE A 391 37.23 5.43 10.57
CA PHE A 391 35.86 5.03 10.89
C PHE A 391 35.80 4.06 12.07
N VAL A 392 36.78 3.16 12.23
CA VAL A 392 36.90 2.27 13.40
C VAL A 392 37.15 3.06 14.69
N ASP A 393 38.09 4.01 14.67
CA ASP A 393 38.39 4.88 15.82
C ASP A 393 37.24 5.82 16.18
N TRP A 394 36.48 6.28 15.18
CA TRP A 394 35.27 7.09 15.38
C TRP A 394 34.11 6.26 15.94
N PHE A 395 33.80 5.12 15.31
CA PHE A 395 32.70 4.23 15.72
C PHE A 395 32.93 3.65 17.12
N LYS A 396 34.19 3.46 17.54
CA LYS A 396 34.50 3.12 18.94
C LYS A 396 34.00 4.19 19.92
N LYS A 397 34.28 5.47 19.66
CA LYS A 397 33.84 6.59 20.52
C LYS A 397 32.32 6.71 20.55
N LEU A 398 31.66 6.46 19.41
CA LEU A 398 30.20 6.43 19.34
C LEU A 398 29.62 5.30 20.21
N LEU A 399 30.23 4.11 20.22
CA LEU A 399 29.85 3.03 21.14
C LEU A 399 30.07 3.44 22.60
N ASP A 400 31.20 4.08 22.92
CA ASP A 400 31.50 4.58 24.27
C ASP A 400 30.45 5.60 24.73
N GLU A 401 30.07 6.58 23.89
CA GLU A 401 29.06 7.62 24.16
C GLU A 401 27.63 7.04 24.32
N VAL A 402 27.28 6.00 23.55
CA VAL A 402 25.99 5.29 23.68
C VAL A 402 25.90 4.49 24.97
N GLU A 403 27.01 3.91 25.44
CA GLU A 403 27.08 3.24 26.75
C GLU A 403 27.07 4.23 27.92
N GLU A 404 27.70 5.41 27.78
CA GLU A 404 27.63 6.49 28.78
C GLU A 404 26.19 7.03 28.96
N LEU A 405 25.36 6.97 27.92
CA LEU A 405 23.91 7.23 27.99
C LEU A 405 23.09 6.04 28.54
N GLY A 406 23.74 4.91 28.87
CA GLY A 406 23.13 3.75 29.52
C GLY A 406 22.70 2.60 28.59
N TRP A 407 22.95 2.68 27.29
CA TRP A 407 22.30 1.81 26.28
C TRP A 407 23.10 0.58 25.85
N GLY A 408 23.30 -0.38 26.76
CA GLY A 408 24.05 -1.63 26.51
C GLY A 408 23.47 -2.63 25.48
N SER A 409 22.48 -2.26 24.65
CA SER A 409 22.05 -3.08 23.50
C SER A 409 21.32 -2.29 22.39
N ALA A 410 21.93 -1.19 21.95
CA ALA A 410 21.46 -0.41 20.79
C ALA A 410 21.67 -1.12 19.42
N VAL A 411 20.93 -0.68 18.40
CA VAL A 411 21.09 -1.07 16.99
C VAL A 411 21.65 0.10 16.18
N PHE A 412 22.86 -0.07 15.64
CA PHE A 412 23.52 0.92 14.78
C PHE A 412 23.15 0.69 13.31
N VAL A 413 22.57 1.69 12.66
CA VAL A 413 22.15 1.63 11.26
C VAL A 413 23.05 2.53 10.42
N MET A 414 23.70 1.95 9.41
CA MET A 414 24.70 2.64 8.58
C MET A 414 24.60 2.28 7.09
N ASP A 415 25.15 3.13 6.23
CA ASP A 415 25.24 2.92 4.78
C ASP A 415 26.21 1.75 4.40
N ASN A 416 26.20 1.36 3.13
CA ASN A 416 26.99 0.24 2.59
C ASN A 416 28.42 0.61 2.12
N ALA A 417 28.99 1.73 2.58
CA ALA A 417 30.33 2.16 2.19
C ALA A 417 31.41 1.11 2.48
N LYS A 418 32.44 1.11 1.63
CA LYS A 418 33.52 0.11 1.68
C LYS A 418 34.39 0.21 2.92
N TYR A 419 34.45 1.37 3.58
CA TYR A 419 35.19 1.56 4.83
C TYR A 419 34.40 1.07 6.06
N HIS A 420 33.07 1.14 6.06
CA HIS A 420 32.23 0.46 7.06
C HIS A 420 32.41 -1.07 7.01
N LYS A 421 32.57 -1.62 5.80
CA LYS A 421 32.71 -3.06 5.56
C LYS A 421 34.16 -3.55 5.52
N GLY A 422 35.10 -2.80 6.12
CA GLY A 422 36.48 -3.24 6.29
C GLY A 422 36.58 -4.44 7.23
N LYS A 423 37.35 -5.45 6.83
CA LYS A 423 37.57 -6.71 7.56
C LYS A 423 38.97 -6.69 8.21
N PRO A 424 39.23 -7.51 9.25
CA PRO A 424 40.52 -7.60 9.93
C PRO A 424 41.75 -7.63 8.99
N VAL A 425 42.87 -7.05 9.43
CA VAL A 425 44.04 -6.76 8.57
C VAL A 425 44.64 -8.03 7.95
N ASP A 426 44.61 -9.12 8.68
CA ASP A 426 44.97 -10.50 8.35
C ASP A 426 43.97 -11.21 7.41
N THR A 427 42.77 -10.67 7.18
CA THR A 427 41.78 -11.25 6.25
C THR A 427 42.40 -11.46 4.86
N PRO A 428 42.35 -12.69 4.30
CA PRO A 428 42.92 -12.99 2.99
C PRO A 428 42.34 -12.14 1.85
N LYS A 429 43.23 -11.65 0.97
CA LYS A 429 42.87 -10.73 -0.13
C LYS A 429 43.32 -11.27 -1.48
N GLY A 430 42.54 -11.00 -2.55
CA GLY A 430 42.78 -11.51 -3.90
C GLY A 430 44.13 -11.15 -4.54
N ASN A 431 44.85 -10.18 -3.98
CA ASN A 431 46.19 -9.76 -4.40
C ASN A 431 47.33 -10.54 -3.71
N TRP A 432 47.09 -11.32 -2.65
CA TRP A 432 48.08 -12.18 -1.97
C TRP A 432 48.75 -13.17 -2.94
N LYS A 433 49.92 -13.74 -2.62
CA LYS A 433 50.57 -14.75 -3.48
C LYS A 433 49.82 -16.10 -3.39
N LYS A 434 50.08 -17.01 -4.34
CA LYS A 434 49.46 -18.35 -4.33
C LYS A 434 49.81 -19.13 -3.05
N CYS A 435 51.07 -19.06 -2.60
CA CYS A 435 51.52 -19.68 -1.34
C CYS A 435 50.76 -19.12 -0.13
N ASP A 436 50.67 -17.80 0.02
CA ASP A 436 50.00 -17.14 1.15
C ASP A 436 48.50 -17.49 1.17
N MET A 437 47.85 -17.55 0.00
CA MET A 437 46.44 -18.00 -0.12
C MET A 437 46.26 -19.47 0.24
N TYR A 438 47.17 -20.35 -0.20
CA TYR A 438 47.12 -21.78 0.14
C TYR A 438 47.32 -22.00 1.65
N GLN A 439 48.29 -21.29 2.26
CA GLN A 439 48.52 -21.36 3.70
C GLN A 439 47.28 -20.91 4.47
N ALA A 440 46.66 -19.78 4.10
CA ALA A 440 45.41 -19.36 4.71
C ALA A 440 44.26 -20.38 4.54
N CYS A 441 44.20 -21.12 3.43
CA CYS A 441 43.24 -22.22 3.30
C CYS A 441 43.53 -23.37 4.27
N VAL A 442 44.80 -23.69 4.55
CA VAL A 442 45.21 -24.71 5.52
C VAL A 442 44.92 -24.25 6.95
N ASP A 443 45.27 -23.00 7.29
CA ASP A 443 45.05 -22.41 8.62
C ASP A 443 43.55 -22.34 8.96
N LEU A 444 42.72 -21.97 7.98
CA LEU A 444 41.25 -21.94 8.07
C LEU A 444 40.60 -23.32 7.82
N LYS A 445 41.39 -24.39 7.66
CA LYS A 445 40.96 -25.79 7.51
C LYS A 445 39.95 -26.03 6.38
N LEU A 446 40.13 -25.36 5.24
CA LEU A 446 39.22 -25.44 4.09
C LEU A 446 39.38 -26.75 3.30
N PRO A 447 38.29 -27.47 2.99
CA PRO A 447 38.35 -28.75 2.28
C PRO A 447 38.69 -28.62 0.79
N ASP A 448 39.27 -29.70 0.26
CA ASP A 448 39.64 -29.95 -1.14
C ASP A 448 40.45 -28.82 -1.81
N VAL A 449 41.35 -28.16 -1.07
CA VAL A 449 42.30 -27.18 -1.64
C VAL A 449 43.63 -27.88 -1.88
N SER A 450 44.08 -27.93 -3.14
CA SER A 450 45.38 -28.48 -3.51
C SER A 450 46.46 -27.39 -3.57
N PRO A 451 47.72 -27.66 -3.19
CA PRO A 451 48.83 -26.75 -3.46
C PRO A 451 49.08 -26.57 -4.96
N ASP A 452 48.59 -27.46 -5.82
CA ASP A 452 48.70 -27.35 -7.27
C ASP A 452 47.59 -26.49 -7.90
N ASP A 453 46.47 -26.25 -7.20
CA ASP A 453 45.32 -25.51 -7.72
C ASP A 453 45.70 -24.14 -8.32
N LEU A 454 44.96 -23.73 -9.36
CA LEU A 454 45.10 -22.39 -9.91
C LEU A 454 44.76 -21.35 -8.83
N LYS A 455 45.51 -20.24 -8.78
CA LYS A 455 45.29 -19.13 -7.83
C LYS A 455 43.82 -18.66 -7.81
N THR A 456 43.16 -18.68 -8.96
CA THR A 456 41.73 -18.35 -9.13
C THR A 456 40.80 -19.34 -8.42
N THR A 457 41.12 -20.64 -8.41
CA THR A 457 40.37 -21.69 -7.70
C THR A 457 40.52 -21.55 -6.18
N ILE A 458 41.76 -21.42 -5.71
CA ILE A 458 42.07 -21.19 -4.28
C ILE A 458 41.36 -19.91 -3.80
N TRP A 459 41.52 -18.79 -4.54
CA TRP A 459 40.86 -17.54 -4.21
C TRP A 459 39.33 -17.63 -4.27
N LYS A 460 38.72 -18.42 -5.19
CA LYS A 460 37.27 -18.60 -5.23
C LYS A 460 36.75 -19.27 -3.95
N LYS A 461 37.43 -20.30 -3.45
CA LYS A 461 37.10 -20.97 -2.18
C LYS A 461 37.31 -20.05 -0.98
N LEU A 462 38.50 -19.45 -0.89
CA LEU A 462 38.91 -18.58 0.21
C LEU A 462 38.05 -17.31 0.29
N LYS A 463 37.69 -16.71 -0.84
CA LYS A 463 36.75 -15.58 -0.93
C LYS A 463 35.37 -15.97 -0.42
N LYS A 464 34.83 -17.14 -0.81
CA LYS A 464 33.54 -17.61 -0.28
C LYS A 464 33.60 -17.76 1.23
N TYR A 465 34.60 -18.46 1.78
CA TYR A 465 34.75 -18.57 3.23
C TYR A 465 34.82 -17.20 3.93
N VAL A 466 35.61 -16.27 3.39
CA VAL A 466 35.74 -14.89 3.89
C VAL A 466 34.43 -14.10 3.77
N GLU A 467 33.57 -14.37 2.79
CA GLU A 467 32.25 -13.77 2.67
C GLU A 467 31.24 -14.37 3.66
N ASP A 468 31.28 -15.70 3.88
CA ASP A 468 30.37 -16.44 4.74
C ASP A 468 30.71 -16.37 6.25
N ASN A 469 31.98 -16.18 6.63
CA ASN A 469 32.46 -16.37 8.01
C ASN A 469 33.17 -15.15 8.63
N VAL A 470 33.73 -14.23 7.83
CA VAL A 470 34.52 -13.10 8.38
C VAL A 470 33.69 -11.82 8.36
N GLN A 471 33.26 -11.36 9.54
CA GLN A 471 32.54 -10.09 9.70
C GLN A 471 33.44 -8.86 9.41
N PRO A 472 32.86 -7.68 9.14
CA PRO A 472 33.55 -6.40 9.26
C PRO A 472 33.93 -6.08 10.72
N VAL A 473 35.06 -5.38 10.90
CA VAL A 473 35.62 -5.05 12.23
C VAL A 473 34.60 -4.36 13.14
N VAL A 474 33.86 -3.38 12.62
CA VAL A 474 32.85 -2.61 13.37
C VAL A 474 31.63 -3.43 13.79
N VAL A 475 31.30 -4.50 13.05
CA VAL A 475 30.19 -5.41 13.44
C VAL A 475 30.62 -6.22 14.65
N SER A 476 31.81 -6.83 14.61
CA SER A 476 32.34 -7.60 15.73
C SER A 476 32.63 -6.73 16.97
N MET A 477 33.01 -5.45 16.79
CA MET A 477 33.14 -4.48 17.89
C MET A 477 31.81 -4.17 18.59
N ALA A 478 30.72 -4.05 17.82
CA ALA A 478 29.38 -3.81 18.37
C ALA A 478 28.83 -5.07 19.07
N GLU A 479 28.96 -6.24 18.43
CA GLU A 479 28.47 -7.52 18.97
C GLU A 479 29.22 -7.91 20.26
N ALA A 480 30.53 -7.67 20.34
CA ALA A 480 31.33 -7.89 21.55
C ALA A 480 30.91 -6.99 22.75
N ARG A 481 30.09 -5.97 22.50
CA ARG A 481 29.53 -5.03 23.49
C ARG A 481 28.00 -5.18 23.66
N GLY A 482 27.39 -6.20 23.05
CA GLY A 482 25.94 -6.45 23.15
C GLY A 482 25.06 -5.61 22.21
N HIS A 483 25.66 -4.77 21.37
CA HIS A 483 24.97 -4.01 20.32
C HIS A 483 24.84 -4.82 19.03
N HIS A 484 24.13 -4.28 18.03
CA HIS A 484 24.02 -4.88 16.71
C HIS A 484 24.22 -3.83 15.59
N VAL A 485 24.73 -4.24 14.42
CA VAL A 485 24.94 -3.36 13.27
C VAL A 485 24.07 -3.82 12.10
N MET A 486 23.20 -2.94 11.62
CA MET A 486 22.37 -3.16 10.43
C MET A 486 22.82 -2.26 9.27
N TYR A 487 23.03 -2.86 8.09
CA TYR A 487 23.31 -2.10 6.87
C TYR A 487 22.03 -1.68 6.16
N ALA A 488 21.92 -0.41 5.80
CA ALA A 488 20.75 0.16 5.14
C ALA A 488 20.38 -0.56 3.83
N ALA A 489 19.07 -0.70 3.56
CA ALA A 489 18.58 -1.34 2.33
C ALA A 489 19.05 -0.58 1.05
N PRO A 490 19.77 -1.24 0.12
CA PRO A 490 20.35 -0.56 -1.05
C PRO A 490 19.31 0.14 -1.94
N GLY A 491 19.36 1.47 -1.98
CA GLY A 491 18.47 2.31 -2.79
C GLY A 491 17.29 2.94 -2.04
N PHE A 492 17.14 2.68 -0.73
CA PHE A 492 16.10 3.25 0.14
C PHE A 492 16.66 4.31 1.09
N SER A 493 17.22 5.39 0.55
CA SER A 493 17.79 6.48 1.37
C SER A 493 16.73 7.17 2.25
N GLU A 494 15.44 7.08 1.89
CA GLU A 494 14.34 7.58 2.71
C GLU A 494 14.12 6.83 4.04
N LEU A 495 14.80 5.69 4.22
CA LEU A 495 14.87 4.90 5.47
C LEU A 495 16.10 5.26 6.33
N GLN A 496 16.90 6.25 5.93
CA GLN A 496 17.98 6.83 6.73
C GLN A 496 17.57 8.25 7.19
N PRO A 497 17.05 8.42 8.41
CA PRO A 497 16.49 9.70 8.86
C PRO A 497 17.54 10.82 8.95
N ILE A 498 18.80 10.48 9.18
CA ILE A 498 19.91 11.44 9.30
C ILE A 498 20.14 12.26 8.02
N GLU A 499 19.79 11.74 6.83
CA GLU A 499 19.78 12.52 5.57
C GLU A 499 18.79 13.71 5.61
N LEU A 500 17.71 13.62 6.40
CA LEU A 500 16.80 14.74 6.62
C LEU A 500 17.38 15.76 7.62
N VAL A 501 18.11 15.29 8.64
CA VAL A 501 18.88 16.16 9.56
C VAL A 501 19.94 16.95 8.76
N TRP A 502 20.69 16.29 7.88
CA TRP A 502 21.60 16.94 6.95
C TRP A 502 20.90 17.97 6.05
N ALA A 503 19.71 17.65 5.54
CA ALA A 503 18.93 18.56 4.70
C ALA A 503 18.38 19.78 5.47
N ASN A 504 18.19 19.66 6.78
CA ASN A 504 17.87 20.79 7.67
C ASN A 504 19.12 21.64 7.95
N VAL A 505 20.16 21.05 8.54
CA VAL A 505 21.40 21.73 8.96
C VAL A 505 22.07 22.45 7.78
N LYS A 506 22.29 21.75 6.65
CA LYS A 506 22.83 22.39 5.43
C LYS A 506 21.88 23.47 4.90
N GLY A 507 20.56 23.28 5.08
CA GLY A 507 19.55 24.27 4.76
C GLY A 507 19.70 25.57 5.54
N THR A 508 19.90 25.50 6.86
CA THR A 508 20.14 26.65 7.74
C THR A 508 21.40 27.41 7.32
N VAL A 509 22.54 26.72 7.18
CA VAL A 509 23.80 27.33 6.71
C VAL A 509 23.66 27.94 5.30
N GLY A 510 22.94 27.26 4.40
CA GLY A 510 22.74 27.68 3.01
C GLY A 510 21.77 28.85 2.81
N ARG A 511 20.78 29.03 3.71
CA ARG A 511 19.91 30.22 3.73
C ARG A 511 20.65 31.47 4.21
N ALA A 512 21.63 31.30 5.10
CA ALA A 512 22.50 32.40 5.55
C ALA A 512 23.62 32.79 4.54
N TYR A 513 23.67 32.17 3.36
CA TYR A 513 24.75 32.41 2.39
C TYR A 513 24.66 33.80 1.72
N THR A 514 25.79 34.52 1.73
CA THR A 514 25.97 35.82 1.06
C THR A 514 27.15 35.79 0.09
N SER A 515 27.21 36.75 -0.84
CA SER A 515 28.38 36.92 -1.72
C SER A 515 29.70 37.14 -0.97
N THR A 516 29.64 37.67 0.27
CA THR A 516 30.79 37.92 1.16
C THR A 516 31.16 36.75 2.08
N THR A 517 30.32 35.71 2.18
CA THR A 517 30.50 34.60 3.15
C THR A 517 31.88 33.94 3.03
N THR A 518 32.65 33.93 4.13
CA THR A 518 33.96 33.30 4.23
C THR A 518 33.86 31.82 4.58
N PHE A 519 34.96 31.08 4.46
CA PHE A 519 34.99 29.67 4.84
C PHE A 519 34.86 29.48 6.36
N LYS A 520 35.33 30.44 7.18
CA LYS A 520 35.15 30.38 8.65
C LYS A 520 33.69 30.57 9.03
N ASP A 521 32.96 31.45 8.33
CA ASP A 521 31.53 31.69 8.57
C ASP A 521 30.71 30.42 8.33
N VAL A 522 31.09 29.60 7.34
CA VAL A 522 30.45 28.31 7.06
C VAL A 522 30.69 27.30 8.18
N LEU A 523 31.86 27.32 8.82
CA LEU A 523 32.13 26.49 10.01
C LEU A 523 31.28 26.94 11.20
N HIS A 524 31.35 28.22 11.58
CA HIS A 524 30.57 28.74 12.71
C HIS A 524 29.07 28.50 12.54
N ARG A 525 28.53 28.69 11.32
CA ARG A 525 27.10 28.42 11.05
C ARG A 525 26.77 26.93 11.10
N LEU A 526 27.72 26.05 10.77
CA LEU A 526 27.54 24.59 10.86
C LEU A 526 27.59 24.14 12.32
N GLU A 527 28.52 24.66 13.11
CA GLU A 527 28.63 24.45 14.57
C GLU A 527 27.36 24.94 15.28
N SER A 528 26.91 26.18 15.01
CA SER A 528 25.63 26.72 15.51
C SER A 528 24.44 25.86 15.08
N ALA A 529 24.32 25.49 13.80
CA ALA A 529 23.19 24.70 13.31
C ALA A 529 23.17 23.23 13.78
N PHE A 530 24.25 22.73 14.40
CA PHE A 530 24.25 21.47 15.14
C PHE A 530 23.96 21.66 16.63
N TYR A 531 24.41 22.76 17.24
CA TYR A 531 24.07 23.11 18.62
C TYR A 531 22.59 23.49 18.78
N GLU A 532 22.01 24.14 17.77
CA GLU A 532 20.59 24.53 17.65
C GLU A 532 19.73 23.39 17.05
N LEU A 533 20.21 22.13 17.03
CA LEU A 533 19.45 21.01 16.48
C LEU A 533 18.56 20.38 17.56
N ASP A 534 17.32 20.87 17.66
CA ASP A 534 16.34 20.40 18.65
C ASP A 534 16.05 18.90 18.58
N SER A 535 15.86 18.28 19.75
CA SER A 535 15.42 16.87 19.91
C SER A 535 14.18 16.55 19.05
N GLU A 536 13.16 17.43 19.09
CA GLU A 536 11.91 17.27 18.35
C GLU A 536 12.14 17.17 16.82
N VAL A 537 13.14 17.88 16.29
CA VAL A 537 13.52 17.81 14.88
C VAL A 537 14.11 16.44 14.55
N ILE A 538 15.01 15.93 15.41
CA ILE A 538 15.59 14.60 15.25
C ILE A 538 14.49 13.52 15.31
N GLN A 539 13.70 13.52 16.38
CA GLN A 539 12.59 12.60 16.61
C GLN A 539 11.60 12.62 15.42
N SER A 540 11.23 13.80 14.92
CA SER A 540 10.36 13.98 13.75
C SER A 540 10.93 13.38 12.47
N THR A 541 12.25 13.49 12.23
CA THR A 541 12.88 12.84 11.06
C THR A 541 12.89 11.31 11.18
N ILE A 542 13.11 10.78 12.40
CA ILE A 542 13.10 9.34 12.68
C ILE A 542 11.67 8.79 12.56
N ALA A 543 10.67 9.46 13.13
CA ALA A 543 9.25 9.10 12.95
C ALA A 543 8.81 9.13 11.47
N SER A 544 9.32 10.09 10.68
CA SER A 544 9.11 10.14 9.23
C SER A 544 9.76 8.96 8.49
N SER A 545 10.93 8.48 8.93
CA SER A 545 11.57 7.27 8.41
C SER A 545 10.78 6.01 8.78
N THR A 546 10.45 5.84 10.07
CA THR A 546 9.64 4.73 10.60
C THR A 546 8.29 4.61 9.89
N THR A 547 7.62 5.73 9.64
CA THR A 547 6.35 5.76 8.88
C THR A 547 6.50 5.22 7.45
N LYS A 548 7.67 5.38 6.81
CA LYS A 548 7.95 4.81 5.48
C LYS A 548 8.29 3.32 5.57
N LEU A 549 9.05 2.92 6.60
CA LEU A 549 9.39 1.51 6.86
C LEU A 549 8.13 0.66 7.05
N LEU A 550 7.18 1.10 7.89
CA LEU A 550 5.92 0.39 8.15
C LEU A 550 5.01 0.35 6.90
N LYS A 551 5.04 1.40 6.07
CA LYS A 551 4.34 1.41 4.77
C LYS A 551 4.99 0.47 3.75
N LEU A 552 6.31 0.28 3.81
CA LEU A 552 7.03 -0.68 2.97
C LEU A 552 6.70 -2.12 3.37
N ASP A 553 6.79 -2.48 4.65
CA ASP A 553 6.38 -3.80 5.15
C ASP A 553 4.93 -4.12 4.76
N SER A 554 3.98 -3.22 5.05
CA SER A 554 2.56 -3.42 4.71
C SER A 554 2.30 -3.56 3.21
N ALA A 555 3.19 -3.03 2.35
CA ALA A 555 3.12 -3.21 0.90
C ALA A 555 3.77 -4.53 0.43
N LEU A 556 4.81 -5.01 1.13
CA LEU A 556 5.42 -6.30 0.87
C LEU A 556 4.47 -7.45 1.26
N ARG A 557 3.90 -7.43 2.48
CA ARG A 557 2.93 -8.44 2.93
C ARG A 557 1.76 -8.61 1.98
N LYS A 558 1.13 -7.50 1.57
CA LYS A 558 0.03 -7.50 0.59
C LYS A 558 0.44 -8.05 -0.79
N ALA A 559 1.71 -7.98 -1.16
CA ALA A 559 2.21 -8.58 -2.40
C ALA A 559 2.46 -10.09 -2.23
N GLU A 560 2.89 -10.55 -1.06
CA GLU A 560 2.97 -11.97 -0.69
C GLU A 560 1.56 -12.61 -0.70
N ASP A 561 0.60 -11.99 0.00
CA ASP A 561 -0.80 -12.44 0.11
C ASP A 561 -1.49 -12.56 -1.26
N ALA A 562 -1.32 -11.53 -2.11
CA ALA A 562 -1.90 -11.51 -3.46
C ALA A 562 -1.26 -12.55 -4.39
N ALA A 563 0.05 -12.79 -4.27
CA ALA A 563 0.72 -13.86 -5.01
C ALA A 563 0.22 -15.24 -4.58
N ALA A 564 0.09 -15.48 -3.27
CA ALA A 564 -0.44 -16.73 -2.74
C ALA A 564 -1.88 -17.00 -3.22
N THR A 565 -2.74 -15.97 -3.19
CA THR A 565 -4.13 -16.08 -3.69
C THR A 565 -4.17 -16.42 -5.19
N SER A 566 -3.32 -15.78 -6.00
CA SER A 566 -3.30 -16.00 -7.46
C SER A 566 -2.88 -17.41 -7.90
N ASN A 567 -2.23 -18.19 -7.03
CA ASN A 567 -1.82 -19.57 -7.35
C ASN A 567 -2.92 -20.61 -7.10
N ASN A 568 -3.96 -20.29 -6.33
CA ASN A 568 -5.02 -21.24 -5.97
C ASN A 568 -6.16 -21.37 -7.01
N GLU A 569 -6.25 -20.48 -8.00
CA GLU A 569 -7.19 -20.62 -9.12
C GLU A 569 -6.65 -21.52 -10.26
N GLY A 570 -5.50 -22.16 -10.05
CA GLY A 570 -4.69 -22.80 -11.10
C GLY A 570 -4.80 -24.32 -11.23
N GLY A 571 -5.60 -25.02 -10.42
CA GLY A 571 -5.72 -26.47 -10.53
C GLY A 571 -6.76 -27.14 -9.64
N ASP A 572 -7.88 -27.53 -10.24
CA ASP A 572 -8.54 -28.80 -9.93
C ASP A 572 -9.24 -29.33 -11.20
N SER A 573 -8.87 -30.54 -11.63
CA SER A 573 -9.50 -31.27 -12.74
C SER A 573 -9.03 -32.72 -12.74
N ASP A 574 -9.98 -33.65 -12.68
CA ASP A 574 -9.83 -35.11 -12.56
C ASP A 574 -9.21 -35.55 -11.20
N THR A 575 -9.75 -36.54 -10.47
CA THR A 575 -10.62 -37.68 -10.87
C THR A 575 -11.82 -37.90 -9.95
N SER A 576 -12.80 -38.70 -10.40
CA SER A 576 -14.04 -39.06 -9.70
C SER A 576 -13.99 -40.38 -8.91
N ASP A 577 -15.09 -40.61 -8.16
CA ASP A 577 -15.64 -41.90 -7.70
C ASP A 577 -14.95 -42.69 -6.57
N GLY A 578 -15.72 -43.07 -5.53
CA GLY A 578 -15.33 -44.16 -4.60
C GLY A 578 -15.76 -44.06 -3.13
N GLU A 579 -17.06 -44.30 -2.87
CA GLU A 579 -17.68 -44.98 -1.71
C GLU A 579 -16.73 -45.85 -0.80
N ASP A 580 -16.93 -46.02 0.53
CA ASP A 580 -18.07 -45.66 1.39
C ASP A 580 -17.76 -45.69 2.93
N MET A 581 -18.75 -45.24 3.71
CA MET A 581 -19.12 -45.62 5.10
C MET A 581 -18.27 -45.31 6.35
N SER A 582 -19.05 -44.84 7.35
CA SER A 582 -18.91 -44.91 8.81
C SER A 582 -18.06 -43.85 9.53
N SER A 583 -18.38 -43.43 10.76
CA SER A 583 -19.63 -43.32 11.56
C SER A 583 -19.20 -42.88 12.97
N SER A 584 -19.97 -42.01 13.65
CA SER A 584 -19.81 -41.64 15.08
C SER A 584 -18.46 -40.99 15.49
N SER A 585 -18.39 -40.09 16.48
CA SER A 585 -19.43 -39.37 17.23
C SER A 585 -18.87 -38.11 17.89
N ASP A 586 -19.79 -37.28 18.36
CA ASP A 586 -19.73 -36.44 19.58
C ASP A 586 -18.75 -36.92 20.70
N CYS A 587 -18.18 -36.07 21.57
CA CYS A 587 -18.17 -34.60 21.66
C CYS A 587 -17.21 -34.09 22.77
N SER A 588 -17.14 -32.76 22.94
CA SER A 588 -16.95 -32.01 24.21
C SER A 588 -15.63 -32.03 24.99
N SER A 589 -15.21 -30.80 25.30
CA SER A 589 -14.24 -30.33 26.30
C SER A 589 -14.37 -30.95 27.71
N SER A 590 -13.26 -31.09 28.45
CA SER A 590 -12.88 -30.17 29.57
C SER A 590 -11.71 -30.71 30.42
N SER A 591 -11.14 -29.80 31.21
CA SER A 591 -10.12 -29.91 32.26
C SER A 591 -10.26 -31.04 33.30
N ASP A 592 -9.10 -31.56 33.77
CA ASP A 592 -8.59 -31.54 35.18
C ASP A 592 -7.43 -32.56 35.30
N ILE A 593 -6.22 -32.17 35.75
CA ILE A 593 -5.71 -32.17 37.15
C ILE A 593 -5.68 -33.57 37.79
N ASP A 594 -4.51 -34.22 37.78
CA ASP A 594 -3.71 -34.58 38.98
C ASP A 594 -2.32 -35.16 38.57
N ASP A 595 -1.37 -35.16 39.52
CA ASP A 595 0.08 -35.51 39.45
C ASP A 595 0.99 -34.70 38.48
#